data_AF-A0A2V6C9C1-F1
#
_entry.id   AF-A0A2V6C9C1-F1
#
_cell.length_a   1.000
_cell.length_b   1.000
_cell.length_c   1.000
_cell.angle_alpha   90.00
_cell.angle_beta   90.00
_cell.angle_gamma   90.00
#
_symmetry.space_group_name_H-M   'P 1'
#
loop_
_entity.id
_entity.type
_entity.pdbx_description
1 polymer ?
#
loop_
_entity_poly.entity_id
_entity_poly.type
_entity_poly.pdbx_seq_one_letter_code
_entity_poly.pdbx_strand_id
1 'polypeptide(L)'
;MIFRFSIFLAIVSALYGEPPPIQTFTLKEYLNHSWKNELVHFPVDATTREKNLSLTDSNGRFLPCQFTDLKRQGDHLTGNVWTVASLEPRSEKFFNLVPAPGASTAPASPLTNKGSPRKGTVSLSVTQDNKYVVLANEYLAVRLPKWTGLVKGPTDLTRLPAPWESVSRKTGSWLGNARWMNDGPPLYVKEASTQIIEQGPVKVIVRQSLTLADGKTYNATVQLALGQDAALITEDSNIDATK
;
A
#
# COMPACT_ATOMS: atom_id res chain seq x y z
N MET A 1 -18.96 64.99 -15.46
CA MET A 1 -19.08 63.77 -14.63
C MET A 1 -17.94 62.85 -15.02
N ILE A 2 -16.84 62.85 -14.25
CA ILE A 2 -15.58 62.16 -14.57
C ILE A 2 -15.46 60.98 -13.60
N PHE A 3 -15.55 59.74 -14.11
CA PHE A 3 -15.27 58.55 -13.32
C PHE A 3 -13.75 58.34 -13.27
N ARG A 4 -13.17 58.43 -12.07
CA ARG A 4 -11.79 58.04 -11.79
C ARG A 4 -11.74 56.54 -11.50
N PHE A 5 -11.09 55.78 -12.38
CA PHE A 5 -10.66 54.42 -12.08
C PHE A 5 -9.45 54.49 -11.15
N SER A 6 -9.58 53.97 -9.93
CA SER A 6 -8.45 53.71 -9.04
C SER A 6 -8.03 52.26 -9.23
N ILE A 7 -6.87 52.04 -9.87
CA ILE A 7 -6.21 50.74 -9.90
C ILE A 7 -5.54 50.57 -8.54
N PHE A 8 -6.12 49.73 -7.69
CA PHE A 8 -5.43 49.23 -6.50
C PHE A 8 -4.44 48.16 -6.95
N LEU A 9 -3.17 48.54 -7.06
CA LEU A 9 -2.07 47.61 -7.18
C LEU A 9 -1.78 47.05 -5.78
N ALA A 10 -2.35 45.89 -5.46
CA ALA A 10 -1.99 45.15 -4.27
C ALA A 10 -0.60 44.52 -4.49
N ILE A 11 0.43 45.14 -3.90
CA ILE A 11 1.74 44.50 -3.71
C ILE A 11 1.53 43.41 -2.66
N VAL A 12 1.30 42.18 -3.11
CA VAL A 12 1.29 41.01 -2.22
C VAL A 12 2.74 40.71 -1.86
N SER A 13 3.09 41.06 -0.63
CA SER A 13 4.33 40.64 0.02
C SER A 13 4.48 39.12 -0.10
N ALA A 14 5.41 38.66 -0.91
CA ALA A 14 5.86 37.26 -0.92
C ALA A 14 6.63 36.99 0.37
N LEU A 15 5.91 36.75 1.46
CA LEU A 15 6.42 36.25 2.72
C LEU A 15 6.18 34.74 2.74
N TYR A 16 7.23 33.95 2.43
CA TYR A 16 7.30 32.50 2.72
C TYR A 16 6.01 31.70 2.48
N GLY A 17 5.38 31.87 1.31
CA GLY A 17 4.26 31.02 0.92
C GLY A 17 4.76 29.62 0.59
N GLU A 18 4.14 28.59 1.16
CA GLU A 18 4.32 27.21 0.68
C GLU A 18 4.05 27.18 -0.83
N PRO A 19 4.83 26.41 -1.63
CA PRO A 19 4.61 26.35 -3.06
C PRO A 19 3.16 25.92 -3.34
N PRO A 20 2.48 26.53 -4.32
CA PRO A 20 1.10 26.18 -4.62
C PRO A 20 1.00 24.69 -4.96
N PRO A 21 -0.12 24.03 -4.59
CA PRO A 21 -0.32 22.63 -4.93
C PRO A 21 -0.29 22.44 -6.45
N ILE A 22 0.37 21.37 -6.88
CA ILE A 22 0.33 20.88 -8.26
C ILE A 22 -1.06 20.39 -8.59
N GLN A 23 -1.69 19.68 -7.64
CA GLN A 23 -3.04 19.15 -7.76
C GLN A 23 -3.69 19.09 -6.37
N THR A 24 -4.99 19.37 -6.29
CA THR A 24 -5.77 19.22 -5.06
C THR A 24 -6.85 18.16 -5.27
N PHE A 25 -6.99 17.28 -4.28
CA PHE A 25 -7.98 16.21 -4.26
C PHE A 25 -8.96 16.43 -3.11
N THR A 26 -10.23 16.13 -3.36
CA THR A 26 -11.27 16.16 -2.33
C THR A 26 -11.80 14.76 -2.11
N LEU A 27 -11.82 14.34 -0.85
CA LEU A 27 -12.46 13.10 -0.41
C LEU A 27 -13.67 13.47 0.44
N LYS A 28 -14.85 12.98 0.05
CA LYS A 28 -16.12 13.31 0.71
C LYS A 28 -16.82 12.07 1.21
N GLU A 29 -17.34 12.16 2.44
CA GLU A 29 -18.14 11.14 3.08
C GLU A 29 -19.62 11.36 2.76
N TYR A 30 -20.29 10.37 2.18
CA TYR A 30 -21.69 10.47 1.76
C TYR A 30 -22.64 9.50 2.49
N LEU A 31 -22.11 8.56 3.27
CA LEU A 31 -22.87 7.47 3.89
C LEU A 31 -23.20 7.73 5.36
N ASN A 32 -22.85 8.91 5.88
CA ASN A 32 -23.00 9.24 7.30
C ASN A 32 -22.28 8.23 8.20
N HIS A 33 -21.13 7.73 7.75
CA HIS A 33 -20.31 6.75 8.43
C HIS A 33 -18.95 7.33 8.85
N SER A 34 -18.39 6.83 9.95
CA SER A 34 -17.04 7.21 10.40
C SER A 34 -16.04 6.19 9.85
N TRP A 35 -15.16 6.64 8.97
CA TRP A 35 -14.14 5.83 8.31
C TRP A 35 -12.79 6.05 8.98
N LYS A 36 -12.08 4.97 9.33
CA LYS A 36 -10.82 5.06 10.08
C LYS A 36 -9.72 4.31 9.34
N ASN A 37 -8.60 5.00 9.15
CA ASN A 37 -7.40 4.48 8.50
C ASN A 37 -7.67 3.81 7.14
N GLU A 38 -8.51 4.43 6.31
CA GLU A 38 -8.81 3.95 4.97
C GLU A 38 -7.63 4.19 4.03
N LEU A 39 -7.17 3.13 3.37
CA LEU A 39 -6.26 3.24 2.25
C LEU A 39 -7.01 3.83 1.06
N VAL A 40 -6.61 5.02 0.64
CA VAL A 40 -7.20 5.75 -0.49
C VAL A 40 -6.14 6.10 -1.52
N HIS A 41 -6.56 6.32 -2.75
CA HIS A 41 -5.70 6.79 -3.83
C HIS A 41 -6.35 7.88 -4.65
N PHE A 42 -5.49 8.67 -5.29
CA PHE A 42 -5.88 9.70 -6.24
C PHE A 42 -5.03 9.59 -7.50
N PRO A 43 -5.60 9.88 -8.69
CA PRO A 43 -4.83 9.92 -9.92
C PRO A 43 -3.84 11.08 -9.88
N VAL A 44 -2.61 10.81 -10.30
CA VAL A 44 -1.55 11.81 -10.44
C VAL A 44 -1.43 12.18 -11.91
N ASP A 45 -1.37 13.48 -12.15
CA ASP A 45 -0.98 14.08 -13.42
C ASP A 45 -0.06 15.27 -13.12
N ALA A 46 1.23 15.12 -13.42
CA ALA A 46 2.22 16.15 -13.11
C ALA A 46 3.36 16.20 -14.13
N THR A 47 3.93 17.39 -14.35
CA THR A 47 5.13 17.57 -15.19
C THR A 47 6.39 17.58 -14.32
N THR A 48 6.71 16.46 -13.68
CA THR A 48 7.89 16.28 -12.81
C THR A 48 8.19 14.80 -12.56
N ARG A 49 9.17 14.50 -11.69
CA ARG A 49 9.49 13.14 -11.23
C ARG A 49 8.81 12.82 -9.92
N GLU A 50 8.48 11.56 -9.68
CA GLU A 50 7.81 11.07 -8.47
C GLU A 50 8.59 11.41 -7.18
N LYS A 51 9.92 11.32 -7.22
CA LYS A 51 10.79 11.71 -6.10
C LYS A 51 10.72 13.19 -5.73
N ASN A 52 10.16 14.02 -6.60
CA ASN A 52 9.96 15.44 -6.39
C ASN A 52 8.51 15.75 -5.98
N LEU A 53 7.71 14.75 -5.64
CA LEU A 53 6.33 14.89 -5.23
C LEU A 53 6.17 14.47 -3.77
N SER A 54 5.22 15.10 -3.10
CA SER A 54 4.77 14.74 -1.75
C SER A 54 3.29 15.06 -1.61
N LEU A 55 2.65 14.46 -0.62
CA LEU A 55 1.25 14.71 -0.30
C LEU A 55 1.15 15.48 1.02
N THR A 56 0.36 16.54 1.05
CA THR A 56 0.01 17.26 2.29
C THR A 56 -1.50 17.26 2.53
N ASP A 57 -1.91 17.51 3.77
CA ASP A 57 -3.29 17.82 4.10
C ASP A 57 -3.61 19.32 3.89
N SER A 58 -4.84 19.72 4.24
CA SER A 58 -5.31 21.11 4.16
C SER A 58 -4.51 22.10 5.03
N ASN A 59 -3.75 21.61 6.00
CA ASN A 59 -2.95 22.42 6.91
C ASN A 59 -1.46 22.43 6.51
N GLY A 60 -1.11 21.93 5.32
CA GLY A 60 0.28 21.83 4.85
C GLY A 60 1.07 20.67 5.48
N ARG A 61 0.44 19.82 6.31
CA ARG A 61 1.17 18.72 6.97
C ARG A 61 1.44 17.60 5.99
N PHE A 62 2.71 17.21 5.83
CA PHE A 62 3.10 16.06 5.02
C PHE A 62 2.50 14.75 5.54
N LEU A 63 2.04 13.93 4.60
CA LEU A 63 1.45 12.62 4.83
C LEU A 63 2.36 11.52 4.27
N PRO A 64 2.43 10.35 4.91
CA PRO A 64 2.98 9.16 4.27
C PRO A 64 2.23 8.90 2.97
N CYS A 65 2.96 8.77 1.86
CA CYS A 65 2.37 8.49 0.57
C CYS A 65 3.23 7.51 -0.24
N GLN A 66 2.60 6.87 -1.22
CA GLN A 66 3.24 5.87 -2.08
C GLN A 66 2.71 6.01 -3.49
N PHE A 67 3.60 6.07 -4.47
CA PHE A 67 3.24 6.22 -5.88
C PHE A 67 3.28 4.88 -6.59
N THR A 68 2.26 4.56 -7.37
CA THR A 68 2.15 3.28 -8.13
C THR A 68 1.72 3.52 -9.56
N ASP A 69 1.91 2.49 -10.39
CA ASP A 69 1.45 2.45 -11.78
C ASP A 69 1.93 3.65 -12.61
N LEU A 70 3.13 4.13 -12.27
CA LEU A 70 3.71 5.33 -12.86
C LEU A 70 4.05 5.09 -14.33
N LYS A 71 3.52 5.94 -15.20
CA LYS A 71 3.84 5.99 -16.63
C LYS A 71 4.44 7.35 -16.95
N ARG A 72 5.47 7.36 -17.79
CA ARG A 72 6.16 8.58 -18.21
C ARG A 72 6.17 8.72 -19.72
N GLN A 73 5.84 9.93 -20.18
CA GLN A 73 6.01 10.36 -21.56
C GLN A 73 6.69 11.74 -21.56
N GLY A 74 8.00 11.78 -21.82
CA GLY A 74 8.79 13.00 -21.59
C GLY A 74 8.85 13.36 -20.11
N ASP A 75 8.55 14.60 -19.75
CA ASP A 75 8.46 15.06 -18.36
C ASP A 75 7.08 14.86 -17.71
N HIS A 76 6.11 14.38 -18.48
CA HIS A 76 4.76 14.13 -18.01
C HIS A 76 4.69 12.76 -17.29
N LEU A 77 4.21 12.79 -16.06
CA LEU A 77 4.06 11.64 -15.17
C LEU A 77 2.57 11.43 -14.86
N THR A 78 2.09 10.22 -15.12
CA THR A 78 0.75 9.77 -14.71
C THR A 78 0.84 8.55 -13.82
N GLY A 79 -0.16 8.31 -12.98
CA GLY A 79 -0.23 7.13 -12.11
C GLY A 79 -1.16 7.36 -10.92
N ASN A 80 -0.87 6.73 -9.79
CA ASN A 80 -1.65 6.89 -8.55
C ASN A 80 -0.76 7.32 -7.39
N VAL A 81 -1.29 8.17 -6.51
CA VAL A 81 -0.73 8.43 -5.18
C VAL A 81 -1.65 7.84 -4.12
N TRP A 82 -1.11 6.95 -3.29
CA TRP A 82 -1.78 6.30 -2.18
C TRP A 82 -1.45 6.98 -0.86
N THR A 83 -2.42 7.08 0.03
CA THR A 83 -2.27 7.54 1.43
C THR A 83 -3.31 6.86 2.32
N VAL A 84 -3.20 7.08 3.62
CA VAL A 84 -4.22 6.67 4.59
C VAL A 84 -5.03 7.89 5.03
N ALA A 85 -6.36 7.75 5.07
CA ALA A 85 -7.29 8.80 5.45
C ALA A 85 -8.28 8.33 6.52
N SER A 86 -8.94 9.28 7.16
CA SER A 86 -10.06 9.00 8.06
C SER A 86 -11.07 10.11 7.88
N LEU A 87 -12.35 9.78 7.84
CA LEU A 87 -13.43 10.74 7.62
C LEU A 87 -14.45 10.59 8.74
N GLU A 88 -14.84 11.73 9.29
CA GLU A 88 -16.03 11.77 10.14
C GLU A 88 -17.29 11.76 9.26
N PRO A 89 -18.45 11.37 9.81
CA PRO A 89 -19.71 11.39 9.08
C PRO A 89 -19.97 12.76 8.42
N ARG A 90 -20.34 12.74 7.12
CA ARG A 90 -20.65 13.94 6.32
C ARG A 90 -19.52 14.97 6.23
N SER A 91 -18.28 14.55 6.45
CA SER A 91 -17.11 15.42 6.34
C SER A 91 -16.45 15.37 4.96
N GLU A 92 -15.58 16.34 4.71
CA GLU A 92 -14.70 16.40 3.55
C GLU A 92 -13.25 16.55 4.03
N LYS A 93 -12.32 15.97 3.28
CA LYS A 93 -10.88 16.19 3.43
C LYS A 93 -10.25 16.61 2.12
N PHE A 94 -9.30 17.53 2.22
CA PHE A 94 -8.51 18.01 1.10
C PHE A 94 -7.09 17.47 1.22
N PHE A 95 -6.56 17.01 0.09
CA PHE A 95 -5.19 16.56 -0.06
C PHE A 95 -4.54 17.33 -1.18
N ASN A 96 -3.29 17.70 -0.99
CA ASN A 96 -2.54 18.52 -1.93
C ASN A 96 -1.31 17.75 -2.38
N LEU A 97 -1.20 17.50 -3.67
CA LEU A 97 0.04 17.07 -4.30
C LEU A 97 0.94 18.30 -4.43
N VAL A 98 2.09 18.30 -3.77
CA VAL A 98 3.01 19.43 -3.72
C VAL A 98 4.41 19.00 -4.18
N PRO A 99 5.27 19.95 -4.60
CA PRO A 99 6.69 19.67 -4.73
C PRO A 99 7.26 19.14 -3.41
N ALA A 100 8.06 18.08 -3.48
CA ALA A 100 8.74 17.57 -2.29
C ALA A 100 9.67 18.67 -1.74
N PRO A 101 9.70 18.88 -0.40
CA PRO A 101 10.65 19.79 0.21
C PRO A 101 12.05 19.34 -0.21
N GLY A 102 12.82 20.30 -0.76
CA GLY A 102 13.91 20.01 -1.69
C GLY A 102 14.87 18.90 -1.26
N ALA A 103 15.47 18.24 -2.25
CA ALA A 103 16.61 17.33 -2.14
C ALA A 103 17.88 17.97 -1.53
N SER A 104 17.75 19.06 -0.77
CA SER A 104 18.79 19.80 -0.07
C SER A 104 18.23 20.44 1.20
N THR A 105 17.69 19.62 2.12
CA THR A 105 17.83 19.75 3.59
C THR A 105 17.19 18.52 4.21
N ALA A 106 18.04 17.58 4.62
CA ALA A 106 17.74 16.35 5.35
C ALA A 106 16.66 15.44 4.71
N PRO A 107 17.03 14.25 4.19
CA PRO A 107 16.02 13.27 3.81
C PRO A 107 15.12 13.01 5.01
N ALA A 108 13.81 12.96 4.80
CA ALA A 108 12.96 12.15 5.66
C ALA A 108 13.64 10.79 5.73
N SER A 109 14.26 10.50 6.87
CA SER A 109 15.14 9.34 7.02
C SER A 109 14.42 8.13 6.44
N PRO A 110 15.05 7.36 5.55
CA PRO A 110 14.59 5.99 5.37
C PRO A 110 14.53 5.42 6.78
N LEU A 111 13.39 4.82 7.16
CA LEU A 111 13.30 3.97 8.35
C LEU A 111 14.28 2.82 8.15
N THR A 112 15.55 3.13 8.38
CA THR A 112 16.64 2.20 8.55
C THR A 112 16.51 1.75 10.00
N ASN A 113 16.29 0.45 10.15
CA ASN A 113 16.05 -0.25 11.40
C ASN A 113 17.25 -0.19 12.37
N LYS A 114 17.60 1.00 12.87
CA LYS A 114 18.64 1.20 13.91
C LYS A 114 18.32 2.34 14.89
N GLY A 115 17.05 2.69 15.06
CA GLY A 115 16.57 3.47 16.20
C GLY A 115 15.51 2.64 16.94
N SER A 116 15.66 2.47 18.24
CA SER A 116 14.63 1.83 19.07
C SER A 116 13.26 2.44 18.77
N PRO A 117 12.21 1.65 18.52
CA PRO A 117 10.90 2.19 18.16
C PRO A 117 10.43 3.18 19.21
N ARG A 118 10.11 4.40 18.79
CA ARG A 118 9.38 5.35 19.64
C ARG A 118 8.02 4.70 19.92
N LYS A 119 7.74 4.42 21.20
CA LYS A 119 6.49 3.81 21.65
C LYS A 119 5.32 4.65 21.13
N GLY A 120 4.61 4.16 20.10
CA GLY A 120 3.47 4.84 19.49
C GLY A 120 3.58 5.20 18.00
N THR A 121 4.69 4.92 17.31
CA THR A 121 4.76 5.13 15.85
C THR A 121 4.00 4.02 15.11
N VAL A 122 2.94 4.40 14.41
CA VAL A 122 2.23 3.59 13.41
C VAL A 122 3.23 3.23 12.31
N SER A 123 3.51 1.95 12.11
CA SER A 123 4.55 1.50 11.19
C SER A 123 4.10 0.27 10.43
N LEU A 124 4.22 0.31 9.11
CA LEU A 124 4.09 -0.86 8.24
C LEU A 124 5.47 -1.48 8.04
N SER A 125 5.58 -2.79 8.21
CA SER A 125 6.85 -3.52 8.17
C SER A 125 6.73 -4.82 7.39
N VAL A 126 7.84 -5.19 6.75
CA VAL A 126 8.02 -6.46 6.06
C VAL A 126 9.27 -7.12 6.61
N THR A 127 9.13 -8.27 7.25
CA THR A 127 10.26 -9.09 7.69
C THR A 127 10.30 -10.39 6.94
N GLN A 128 11.49 -10.87 6.64
CA GLN A 128 11.68 -12.07 5.85
C GLN A 128 12.71 -12.99 6.50
N ASP A 129 12.40 -14.27 6.54
CA ASP A 129 13.36 -15.33 6.82
C ASP A 129 13.35 -16.37 5.69
N ASN A 130 13.92 -17.55 5.90
CA ASN A 130 13.98 -18.60 4.89
C ASN A 130 12.62 -19.27 4.61
N LYS A 131 11.65 -19.14 5.52
CA LYS A 131 10.35 -19.83 5.46
C LYS A 131 9.19 -18.89 5.20
N TYR A 132 9.28 -17.64 5.63
CA TYR A 132 8.15 -16.70 5.62
C TYR A 132 8.52 -15.31 5.12
N VAL A 133 7.51 -14.66 4.53
CA VAL A 133 7.36 -13.21 4.49
C VAL A 133 6.29 -12.86 5.53
N VAL A 134 6.62 -11.97 6.46
CA VAL A 134 5.68 -11.47 7.46
C VAL A 134 5.39 -10.00 7.17
N LEU A 135 4.11 -9.70 6.96
CA LEU A 135 3.58 -8.36 6.81
C LEU A 135 3.01 -7.93 8.16
N ALA A 136 3.41 -6.80 8.70
CA ALA A 136 2.87 -6.34 9.99
C ALA A 136 2.68 -4.82 10.04
N ASN A 137 1.58 -4.41 10.65
CA ASN A 137 1.34 -3.04 11.10
C ASN A 137 1.08 -3.03 12.62
N GLU A 138 0.59 -1.93 13.16
CA GLU A 138 0.35 -1.78 14.60
C GLU A 138 -0.86 -2.56 15.14
N TYR A 139 -1.68 -3.17 14.27
CA TYR A 139 -2.89 -3.91 14.62
C TYR A 139 -2.78 -5.39 14.30
N LEU A 140 -2.23 -5.72 13.13
CA LEU A 140 -2.26 -7.03 12.51
C LEU A 140 -0.87 -7.40 11.97
N ALA A 141 -0.53 -8.69 12.09
CA ALA A 141 0.54 -9.33 11.36
C ALA A 141 0.01 -10.55 10.60
N VAL A 142 0.47 -10.74 9.36
CA VAL A 142 0.11 -11.86 8.51
C VAL A 142 1.39 -12.59 8.11
N ARG A 143 1.40 -13.92 8.30
CA ARG A 143 2.52 -14.78 7.94
C ARG A 143 2.23 -15.52 6.65
N LEU A 144 3.04 -15.25 5.63
CA LEU A 144 2.94 -15.81 4.30
C LEU A 144 4.12 -16.76 4.05
N PRO A 145 3.88 -18.04 3.78
CA PRO A 145 4.93 -18.98 3.43
C PRO A 145 5.64 -18.59 2.13
N LYS A 146 6.96 -18.75 2.10
CA LYS A 146 7.77 -18.64 0.89
C LYS A 146 7.70 -19.95 0.12
N TRP A 147 6.97 -19.96 -0.99
CA TRP A 147 6.88 -21.13 -1.87
C TRP A 147 8.08 -21.29 -2.81
N THR A 148 8.81 -20.21 -3.06
CA THR A 148 9.98 -20.21 -3.95
C THR A 148 11.00 -21.25 -3.49
N GLY A 149 11.26 -22.25 -4.35
CA GLY A 149 12.21 -23.32 -4.07
C GLY A 149 11.67 -24.51 -3.25
N LEU A 150 10.38 -24.51 -2.88
CA LEU A 150 9.75 -25.65 -2.19
C LEU A 150 9.38 -26.79 -3.14
N VAL A 151 9.09 -26.49 -4.40
CA VAL A 151 8.71 -27.50 -5.40
C VAL A 151 9.97 -28.18 -5.94
N LYS A 152 10.13 -29.48 -5.66
CA LYS A 152 11.25 -30.30 -6.10
C LYS A 152 10.71 -31.59 -6.72
N GLY A 153 10.55 -31.60 -8.04
CA GLY A 153 9.87 -32.70 -8.74
C GLY A 153 8.36 -32.75 -8.40
N PRO A 154 7.70 -33.91 -8.60
CA PRO A 154 6.25 -34.05 -8.37
C PRO A 154 5.90 -33.80 -6.89
N THR A 155 5.44 -32.59 -6.57
CA THR A 155 5.09 -32.18 -5.22
C THR A 155 3.57 -32.10 -5.11
N ASP A 156 2.96 -32.93 -4.27
CA ASP A 156 1.52 -32.85 -3.99
C ASP A 156 1.17 -31.49 -3.35
N LEU A 157 0.11 -30.83 -3.83
CA LEU A 157 -0.40 -29.55 -3.31
C LEU A 157 -0.60 -29.57 -1.80
N THR A 158 -1.12 -30.67 -1.25
CA THR A 158 -1.38 -30.82 0.19
C THR A 158 -0.11 -30.84 1.06
N ARG A 159 1.06 -31.01 0.44
CA ARG A 159 2.38 -30.93 1.10
C ARG A 159 2.97 -29.53 1.08
N LEU A 160 2.45 -28.63 0.25
CA LEU A 160 2.82 -27.22 0.30
C LEU A 160 2.10 -26.53 1.45
N PRO A 161 2.69 -25.50 2.06
CA PRO A 161 1.96 -24.67 3.02
C PRO A 161 0.89 -23.85 2.29
N ALA A 162 -0.21 -23.54 2.98
CA ALA A 162 -1.28 -22.69 2.45
C ALA A 162 -0.77 -21.27 2.13
N PRO A 163 -1.48 -20.49 1.28
CA PRO A 163 -1.01 -19.17 0.85
C PRO A 163 -0.80 -18.19 2.02
N TRP A 164 -1.66 -18.19 3.02
CA TRP A 164 -1.36 -17.61 4.33
C TRP A 164 -1.35 -18.73 5.35
N GLU A 165 -0.45 -18.69 6.34
CA GLU A 165 -0.38 -19.72 7.38
C GLU A 165 -1.18 -19.31 8.62
N SER A 166 -0.93 -18.09 9.08
CA SER A 166 -1.41 -17.58 10.36
C SER A 166 -1.43 -16.06 10.41
N VAL A 167 -2.21 -15.55 11.36
CA VAL A 167 -2.32 -14.12 11.67
C VAL A 167 -2.01 -13.88 13.14
N SER A 168 -1.55 -12.68 13.49
CA SER A 168 -1.38 -12.26 14.89
C SER A 168 -1.87 -10.83 15.08
N ARG A 169 -2.36 -10.52 16.27
CA ARG A 169 -2.63 -9.14 16.71
C ARG A 169 -1.41 -8.58 17.45
N LYS A 170 -1.33 -7.26 17.60
CA LYS A 170 -0.24 -6.48 18.25
C LYS A 170 0.44 -7.10 19.49
N THR A 171 -0.27 -7.91 20.27
CA THR A 171 0.18 -8.49 21.55
C THR A 171 0.20 -10.02 21.59
N GLY A 172 0.06 -10.70 20.45
CA GLY A 172 -0.51 -12.05 20.42
C GLY A 172 0.39 -13.19 19.93
N SER A 173 0.02 -14.38 20.41
CA SER A 173 0.32 -15.66 19.77
C SER A 173 -0.19 -15.68 18.32
N TRP A 174 0.49 -16.45 17.47
CA TRP A 174 0.00 -16.72 16.12
C TRP A 174 -1.26 -17.58 16.17
N LEU A 175 -2.29 -17.16 15.44
CA LEU A 175 -3.56 -17.84 15.31
C LEU A 175 -3.69 -18.44 13.91
N GLY A 176 -4.18 -19.67 13.86
CA GLY A 176 -4.35 -20.42 12.61
C GLY A 176 -3.16 -21.32 12.27
N ASN A 177 -3.45 -22.32 11.45
CA ASN A 177 -2.49 -23.23 10.83
C ASN A 177 -3.12 -23.69 9.53
N ALA A 178 -3.30 -22.75 8.60
CA ALA A 178 -4.00 -23.01 7.36
C ALA A 178 -3.25 -24.06 6.51
N ARG A 179 -4.03 -24.90 5.83
CA ARG A 179 -3.54 -26.00 5.00
C ARG A 179 -4.39 -26.12 3.76
N TRP A 180 -3.78 -26.59 2.68
CA TRP A 180 -4.54 -27.09 1.53
C TRP A 180 -5.34 -28.31 1.94
N MET A 181 -6.59 -28.38 1.49
CA MET A 181 -7.42 -29.57 1.58
C MET A 181 -7.76 -30.02 0.16
N ASN A 182 -7.63 -31.32 -0.09
CA ASN A 182 -7.98 -31.94 -1.35
C ASN A 182 -8.49 -33.35 -1.07
N ASP A 183 -9.79 -33.54 -1.19
CA ASP A 183 -10.45 -34.84 -1.00
C ASP A 183 -10.49 -35.67 -2.30
N GLY A 184 -9.99 -35.10 -3.41
CA GLY A 184 -9.89 -35.74 -4.72
C GLY A 184 -8.53 -36.39 -5.02
N PRO A 185 -8.27 -36.74 -6.30
CA PRO A 185 -6.97 -37.22 -6.74
C PRO A 185 -5.84 -36.21 -6.43
N PRO A 186 -4.59 -36.67 -6.21
CA PRO A 186 -3.46 -35.78 -5.95
C PRO A 186 -3.28 -34.73 -7.05
N LEU A 187 -3.18 -33.47 -6.63
CA LEU A 187 -2.85 -32.34 -7.50
C LEU A 187 -1.36 -32.06 -7.40
N TYR A 188 -0.61 -32.34 -8.46
CA TYR A 188 0.84 -32.13 -8.47
C TYR A 188 1.18 -30.72 -8.90
N VAL A 189 1.97 -30.03 -8.08
CA VAL A 189 2.46 -28.68 -8.34
C VAL A 189 3.76 -28.75 -9.14
N LYS A 190 3.79 -28.03 -10.25
CA LYS A 190 4.95 -27.89 -11.13
C LYS A 190 5.83 -26.71 -10.70
N GLU A 191 5.21 -25.58 -10.40
CA GLU A 191 5.89 -24.34 -10.04
C GLU A 191 5.11 -23.62 -8.93
N ALA A 192 5.82 -23.00 -7.98
CA ALA A 192 5.22 -22.15 -6.97
C ALA A 192 6.19 -21.04 -6.56
N SER A 193 5.65 -19.84 -6.31
CA SER A 193 6.46 -18.67 -5.98
C SER A 193 5.77 -17.74 -4.99
N THR A 194 6.59 -16.95 -4.29
CA THR A 194 6.14 -15.86 -3.42
C THR A 194 6.97 -14.63 -3.74
N GLN A 195 6.30 -13.52 -4.05
CA GLN A 195 6.93 -12.29 -4.50
C GLN A 195 6.30 -11.09 -3.79
N ILE A 196 7.13 -10.20 -3.25
CA ILE A 196 6.66 -8.86 -2.86
C ILE A 196 6.56 -8.04 -4.14
N ILE A 197 5.34 -7.76 -4.58
CA ILE A 197 5.11 -7.01 -5.82
C ILE A 197 4.99 -5.50 -5.58
N GLU A 198 4.69 -5.11 -4.34
CA GLU A 198 4.68 -3.72 -3.94
C GLU A 198 5.10 -3.57 -2.47
N GLN A 199 5.96 -2.59 -2.16
CA GLN A 199 6.36 -2.27 -0.80
C GLN A 199 6.62 -0.78 -0.68
N GLY A 200 5.91 -0.13 0.25
CA GLY A 200 6.15 1.27 0.59
C GLY A 200 5.56 1.63 1.95
N PRO A 201 5.53 2.93 2.27
CA PRO A 201 5.21 3.39 3.63
C PRO A 201 3.73 3.25 4.00
N VAL A 202 2.82 3.10 3.03
CA VAL A 202 1.36 3.03 3.30
C VAL A 202 0.73 1.70 2.95
N LYS A 203 1.32 0.93 2.02
CA LYS A 203 0.84 -0.41 1.70
C LYS A 203 1.96 -1.34 1.22
N VAL A 204 1.75 -2.63 1.46
CA VAL A 204 2.57 -3.73 0.95
C VAL A 204 1.64 -4.75 0.30
N ILE A 205 2.05 -5.29 -0.84
CA ILE A 205 1.34 -6.34 -1.56
C ILE A 205 2.30 -7.49 -1.84
N VAL A 206 1.92 -8.69 -1.40
CA VAL A 206 2.60 -9.95 -1.70
C VAL A 206 1.73 -10.77 -2.62
N ARG A 207 2.32 -11.27 -3.70
CA ARG A 207 1.71 -12.25 -4.60
C ARG A 207 2.28 -13.63 -4.34
N GLN A 208 1.41 -14.61 -4.30
CA GLN A 208 1.74 -16.03 -4.35
C GLN A 208 1.08 -16.65 -5.56
N SER A 209 1.85 -17.42 -6.32
CA SER A 209 1.39 -18.04 -7.56
C SER A 209 1.84 -19.48 -7.59
N LEU A 210 0.96 -20.38 -8.04
CA LEU A 210 1.28 -21.77 -8.30
C LEU A 210 0.72 -22.22 -9.65
N THR A 211 1.42 -23.15 -10.28
CA THR A 211 1.01 -23.83 -11.51
C THR A 211 1.07 -25.33 -11.27
N LEU A 212 -0.03 -26.02 -11.53
CA LEU A 212 -0.16 -27.46 -11.47
C LEU A 212 0.45 -28.13 -12.72
N ALA A 213 0.72 -29.43 -12.62
CA ALA A 213 1.31 -30.23 -13.70
C ALA A 213 0.40 -30.33 -14.94
N ASP A 214 -0.92 -30.17 -14.77
CA ASP A 214 -1.91 -30.12 -15.85
C ASP A 214 -2.10 -28.71 -16.44
N GLY A 215 -1.33 -27.73 -15.98
CA GLY A 215 -1.37 -26.35 -16.47
C GLY A 215 -2.36 -25.43 -15.75
N LYS A 216 -3.16 -25.95 -14.81
CA LYS A 216 -4.05 -25.12 -13.98
C LYS A 216 -3.23 -24.24 -13.04
N THR A 217 -3.80 -23.12 -12.62
CA THR A 217 -3.13 -22.06 -11.86
C THR A 217 -3.97 -21.60 -10.69
N TYR A 218 -3.29 -21.23 -9.62
CA TYR A 218 -3.86 -20.49 -8.51
C TYR A 218 -2.97 -19.29 -8.17
N ASN A 219 -3.59 -18.15 -7.92
CA ASN A 219 -2.94 -16.91 -7.54
C ASN A 219 -3.62 -16.33 -6.30
N ALA A 220 -2.82 -15.92 -5.33
CA ALA A 220 -3.26 -15.13 -4.19
C ALA A 220 -2.50 -13.81 -4.14
N THR A 221 -3.18 -12.74 -3.78
CA THR A 221 -2.56 -11.49 -3.36
C THR A 221 -2.98 -11.17 -1.94
N VAL A 222 -2.01 -10.77 -1.12
CA VAL A 222 -2.23 -10.32 0.24
C VAL A 222 -1.72 -8.89 0.35
N GLN A 223 -2.65 -7.98 0.62
CA GLN A 223 -2.36 -6.56 0.85
C GLN A 223 -2.54 -6.23 2.32
N LEU A 224 -1.54 -5.56 2.90
CA LEU A 224 -1.63 -4.94 4.22
C LEU A 224 -1.32 -3.45 4.10
N ALA A 225 -2.23 -2.62 4.61
CA ALA A 225 -2.04 -1.18 4.65
C ALA A 225 -1.63 -0.69 6.05
N LEU A 226 -1.03 0.49 6.10
CA LEU A 226 -0.74 1.21 7.33
C LEU A 226 -2.05 1.52 8.07
N GLY A 227 -2.11 1.24 9.37
CA GLY A 227 -3.28 1.58 10.19
C GLY A 227 -4.55 0.75 10.03
N GLN A 228 -4.59 -0.21 9.10
CA GLN A 228 -5.75 -1.09 8.93
C GLN A 228 -5.67 -2.30 9.86
N ASP A 229 -6.79 -2.69 10.47
CA ASP A 229 -6.88 -3.89 11.32
C ASP A 229 -7.23 -5.16 10.54
N ALA A 230 -7.31 -5.05 9.20
CA ALA A 230 -7.56 -6.13 8.27
C ALA A 230 -6.50 -6.18 7.16
N ALA A 231 -6.28 -7.38 6.63
CA ALA A 231 -5.56 -7.59 5.37
C ALA A 231 -6.57 -7.94 4.28
N LEU A 232 -6.38 -7.40 3.08
CA LEU A 232 -7.16 -7.78 1.91
C LEU A 232 -6.49 -8.99 1.25
N ILE A 233 -7.24 -10.08 1.13
CA ILE A 233 -6.82 -11.28 0.41
C ILE A 233 -7.70 -11.39 -0.84
N THR A 234 -7.07 -11.56 -2.00
CA THR A 234 -7.76 -11.83 -3.25
C THR A 234 -7.16 -13.08 -3.86
N GLU A 235 -8.03 -14.01 -4.22
CA GLU A 235 -7.68 -15.30 -4.80
C GLU A 235 -8.30 -15.43 -6.19
N ASP A 236 -7.56 -16.01 -7.11
CA ASP A 236 -8.01 -16.35 -8.45
C ASP A 236 -7.48 -17.74 -8.81
N SER A 237 -8.34 -18.59 -9.36
CA SER A 237 -8.03 -19.99 -9.63
C SER A 237 -8.88 -20.53 -10.77
N ASN A 238 -8.25 -21.34 -11.61
CA ASN A 238 -8.95 -22.20 -12.58
C ASN A 238 -8.86 -23.69 -12.19
N ILE A 239 -8.53 -23.98 -10.93
CA ILE A 239 -8.59 -25.32 -10.36
C ILE A 239 -10.05 -25.63 -10.05
N ASP A 240 -10.58 -26.67 -10.69
CA ASP A 240 -11.96 -27.11 -10.48
C ASP A 240 -12.15 -27.63 -9.05
N ALA A 241 -13.25 -27.24 -8.40
CA ALA A 241 -13.72 -27.93 -7.21
C ALA A 241 -14.16 -29.35 -7.61
N THR A 242 -13.63 -30.37 -6.96
CA THR A 242 -14.18 -31.72 -7.10
C THR A 242 -15.63 -31.71 -6.63
N LYS A 243 -16.54 -32.18 -7.50
CA LYS A 243 -17.96 -32.35 -7.19
C LYS A 243 -18.18 -33.45 -6.15
#